data_AF-A0AA38CTR9-F1
#
_entry.id   AF-A0AA38CTR9-F1
#
_cell.length_a   1.000
_cell.length_b   1.000
_cell.length_c   1.000
_cell.angle_alpha   90.00
_cell.angle_beta   90.00
_cell.angle_gamma   90.00
#
_symmetry.space_group_name_H-M   'P 1'
#
loop_
_entity.id
_entity.type
_entity.pdbx_description
1 polymer ?
#
loop_
_entity_poly.entity_id
_entity_poly.type
_entity_poly.pdbx_seq_one_letter_code
_entity_poly.pdbx_strand_id
1 'polypeptide(L)'
;MGPGSKAGGPTYVAQLGRWVDGDGGAARAARALLGDAEIDLSAVGEADDAWAEAATAGRDDAGLPAEENRLRYVPVPSVTVRVAPGAARWDVLRVLNGAVGALGVADVRVSVAPEGGGGGGGGGAVHAAGGAPAGFLPWVVESDAAFADRVRAGEMERVRWIGPVGGGGAGRELWEASIAAGVTVLDAPVVAAPAVELLTLMREQAISRTRHRFGHLTE
;
A
#
# COMPACT_ATOMS: atom_id res chain seq x y z
N MET A 1 -9.40 -4.43 11.51
CA MET A 1 -10.03 -3.14 11.12
C MET A 1 -9.78 -2.90 9.62
N GLY A 2 -10.69 -2.23 8.90
CA GLY A 2 -10.65 -2.10 7.42
C GLY A 2 -9.65 -1.06 6.87
N PRO A 3 -9.67 -0.78 5.55
CA PRO A 3 -8.75 0.15 4.88
C PRO A 3 -8.86 1.60 5.39
N GLY A 4 -10.06 1.97 5.85
CA GLY A 4 -10.29 3.15 6.67
C GLY A 4 -10.78 4.40 5.93
N SER A 5 -11.36 4.28 4.74
CA SER A 5 -11.99 5.45 4.11
C SER A 5 -13.24 5.90 4.88
N LYS A 6 -13.49 7.21 4.88
CA LYS A 6 -14.60 7.83 5.59
C LYS A 6 -15.92 7.54 4.88
N ALA A 7 -16.95 7.17 5.64
CA ALA A 7 -18.32 7.15 5.13
C ALA A 7 -18.72 8.54 4.63
N GLY A 8 -19.38 8.59 3.47
CA GLY A 8 -19.70 9.85 2.77
C GLY A 8 -18.53 10.48 2.00
N GLY A 9 -17.32 9.89 2.09
CA GLY A 9 -16.17 10.28 1.28
C GLY A 9 -16.18 9.64 -0.12
N PRO A 10 -15.40 10.19 -1.06
CA PRO A 10 -15.40 9.76 -2.47
C PRO A 10 -14.86 8.33 -2.66
N THR A 11 -14.08 7.81 -1.72
CA THR A 11 -13.47 6.47 -1.86
C THR A 11 -14.23 5.37 -1.10
N TYR A 12 -15.32 5.69 -0.40
CA TYR A 12 -16.03 4.71 0.42
C TYR A 12 -16.58 3.55 -0.40
N VAL A 13 -17.31 3.86 -1.48
CA VAL A 13 -17.90 2.85 -2.39
C VAL A 13 -16.81 2.05 -3.10
N ALA A 14 -15.67 2.67 -3.41
CA ALA A 14 -14.55 2.01 -4.09
C ALA A 14 -13.92 0.88 -3.27
N GLN A 15 -14.16 0.80 -1.95
CA GLN A 15 -13.75 -0.31 -1.09
C GLN A 15 -14.67 -1.54 -1.21
N LEU A 16 -15.88 -1.40 -1.77
CA LEU A 16 -16.89 -2.47 -1.86
C LEU A 16 -16.70 -3.32 -3.13
N GLY A 17 -15.44 -3.63 -3.46
CA GLY A 17 -15.07 -4.35 -4.66
C GLY A 17 -13.58 -4.67 -4.71
N ARG A 18 -13.12 -5.12 -5.88
CA ARG A 18 -11.70 -5.35 -6.16
C ARG A 18 -11.30 -4.57 -7.39
N TRP A 19 -10.06 -4.08 -7.38
CA TRP A 19 -9.46 -3.38 -8.49
C TRP A 19 -8.46 -4.28 -9.19
N VAL A 20 -8.45 -4.19 -10.51
CA VAL A 20 -7.45 -4.76 -11.41
C VAL A 20 -7.08 -3.68 -12.42
N ASP A 21 -5.94 -3.81 -13.08
CA ASP A 21 -5.60 -2.91 -14.17
C ASP A 21 -6.66 -3.00 -15.29
N GLY A 22 -6.81 -1.92 -16.07
CA GLY A 22 -7.91 -1.75 -17.02
C GLY A 22 -7.99 -2.79 -18.14
N ASP A 23 -6.92 -3.56 -18.34
CA ASP A 23 -6.86 -4.67 -19.29
C ASP A 23 -7.29 -6.03 -18.69
N GLY A 24 -7.91 -6.01 -17.50
CA GLY A 24 -8.33 -7.21 -16.79
C GLY A 24 -7.18 -7.95 -16.09
N GLY A 25 -6.01 -7.33 -15.94
CA GLY A 25 -4.85 -7.88 -15.25
C GLY A 25 -3.78 -8.47 -16.16
N ALA A 26 -3.91 -8.35 -17.49
CA ALA A 26 -2.92 -8.82 -18.45
C ALA A 26 -1.56 -8.12 -18.24
N ALA A 27 -1.56 -6.81 -17.99
CA ALA A 27 -0.36 -6.03 -17.68
C ALA A 27 0.30 -6.52 -16.41
N ARG A 28 -0.48 -6.93 -15.39
CA ARG A 28 0.10 -7.48 -14.14
C ARG A 28 0.77 -8.83 -14.40
N ALA A 29 0.13 -9.70 -15.19
CA ALA A 29 0.72 -10.97 -15.60
C ALA A 29 2.01 -10.78 -16.41
N ALA A 30 2.06 -9.80 -17.33
CA ALA A 30 3.27 -9.47 -18.08
C ALA A 30 4.39 -8.94 -17.16
N ARG A 31 4.06 -8.03 -16.23
CA ARG A 31 5.03 -7.47 -15.26
C ARG A 31 5.61 -8.51 -14.32
N ALA A 32 4.88 -9.59 -14.03
CA ALA A 32 5.36 -10.69 -13.20
C ALA A 32 6.52 -11.49 -13.82
N LEU A 33 6.71 -11.38 -15.13
CA LEU A 33 7.77 -12.06 -15.87
C LEU A 33 9.03 -11.21 -16.03
N LEU A 34 8.99 -9.92 -15.64
CA LEU A 34 10.11 -9.00 -15.79
C LEU A 34 11.24 -9.33 -14.81
N GLY A 35 12.46 -9.40 -15.33
CA GLY A 35 13.68 -9.40 -14.53
C GLY A 35 14.07 -7.98 -14.06
N ASP A 36 14.98 -7.89 -13.10
CA ASP A 36 15.40 -6.63 -12.48
C ASP A 36 15.83 -5.55 -13.46
N ALA A 37 16.51 -5.94 -14.55
CA ALA A 37 16.98 -5.01 -15.57
C ALA A 37 15.86 -4.49 -16.49
N GLU A 38 14.72 -5.17 -16.54
CA GLU A 38 13.57 -4.81 -17.37
C GLU A 38 12.52 -4.00 -16.60
N ILE A 39 12.63 -3.97 -15.26
CA ILE A 39 11.69 -3.22 -14.42
C ILE A 39 12.01 -1.72 -14.55
N ASP A 40 11.13 -1.04 -15.26
CA ASP A 40 11.05 0.42 -15.30
C ASP A 40 9.81 0.88 -14.53
N LEU A 41 10.03 1.75 -13.54
CA LEU A 41 8.96 2.38 -12.75
C LEU A 41 8.84 3.88 -13.04
N SER A 42 9.62 4.46 -13.95
CA SER A 42 9.65 5.90 -14.22
C SER A 42 8.25 6.49 -14.46
N ALA A 43 7.52 5.95 -15.44
CA ALA A 43 6.17 6.41 -15.76
C ALA A 43 5.16 6.23 -14.61
N VAL A 44 5.33 5.17 -13.81
CA VAL A 44 4.49 4.96 -12.62
C VAL A 44 4.87 5.92 -11.49
N GLY A 45 6.16 6.20 -11.32
CA GLY A 45 6.67 7.16 -10.35
C GLY A 45 6.19 8.57 -10.64
N GLU A 46 6.28 9.03 -11.90
CA GLU A 46 5.74 10.33 -12.32
C GLU A 46 4.24 10.44 -12.05
N ALA A 47 3.47 9.38 -12.33
CA ALA A 47 2.04 9.34 -12.05
C ALA A 47 1.73 9.31 -10.55
N ASP A 48 2.54 8.59 -9.76
CA ASP A 48 2.45 8.55 -8.30
C ASP A 48 2.71 9.93 -7.70
N ASP A 49 3.80 10.61 -8.10
CA ASP A 49 4.19 11.92 -7.60
C ASP A 49 3.11 12.97 -7.89
N ALA A 50 2.64 13.05 -9.15
CA ALA A 50 1.60 13.98 -9.55
C ALA A 50 0.28 13.74 -8.80
N TRP A 51 -0.08 12.48 -8.58
CA TRP A 51 -1.30 12.14 -7.84
C TRP A 51 -1.15 12.44 -6.34
N ALA A 52 0.00 12.09 -5.74
CA ALA A 52 0.28 12.30 -4.33
C ALA A 52 0.31 13.80 -3.97
N GLU A 53 0.86 14.65 -4.83
CA GLU A 53 0.84 16.11 -4.67
C GLU A 53 -0.61 16.61 -4.54
N ALA A 54 -1.48 16.25 -5.49
CA ALA A 54 -2.88 16.67 -5.46
C ALA A 54 -3.66 16.07 -4.28
N ALA A 55 -3.42 14.80 -3.94
CA ALA A 55 -4.10 14.10 -2.86
C ALA A 55 -3.74 14.68 -1.49
N THR A 56 -2.48 15.04 -1.27
CA THR A 56 -2.00 15.62 -0.01
C THR A 56 -2.37 17.09 0.14
N ALA A 57 -2.43 17.85 -0.96
CA ALA A 57 -2.93 19.23 -0.97
C ALA A 57 -4.41 19.29 -0.54
N GLY A 58 -5.21 18.32 -1.00
CA GLY A 58 -6.62 18.19 -0.70
C GLY A 58 -7.52 19.14 -1.48
N ARG A 59 -8.84 18.91 -1.39
CA ARG A 59 -9.85 19.73 -2.06
C ARG A 59 -10.97 20.12 -1.10
N ASP A 60 -11.51 21.31 -1.29
CA ASP A 60 -12.77 21.76 -0.70
C ASP A 60 -13.83 21.74 -1.80
N ASP A 61 -14.49 20.60 -1.93
CA ASP A 61 -15.51 20.39 -2.97
C ASP A 61 -16.84 21.09 -2.61
N ALA A 62 -17.03 21.52 -1.36
CA ALA A 62 -18.24 22.20 -0.90
C ALA A 62 -18.21 23.71 -1.18
N GLY A 63 -17.03 24.34 -1.07
CA GLY A 63 -16.81 25.74 -1.45
C GLY A 63 -17.68 26.75 -0.69
N LEU A 64 -17.96 26.49 0.59
CA LEU A 64 -18.85 27.33 1.39
C LEU A 64 -18.13 28.63 1.82
N PRO A 65 -18.75 29.82 1.71
CA PRO A 65 -18.10 31.07 2.12
C PRO A 65 -17.75 31.14 3.62
N ALA A 66 -18.59 30.52 4.46
CA ALA A 66 -18.52 30.59 5.91
C ALA A 66 -17.62 29.51 6.54
N GLU A 67 -17.26 28.46 5.79
CA GLU A 67 -16.53 27.31 6.31
C GLU A 67 -15.72 26.63 5.20
N GLU A 68 -14.43 26.46 5.42
CA GLU A 68 -13.58 25.65 4.56
C GLU A 68 -13.71 24.18 4.99
N ASN A 69 -14.06 23.30 4.06
CA ASN A 69 -14.23 21.85 4.29
C ASN A 69 -13.31 21.04 3.38
N ARG A 70 -12.03 20.97 3.77
CA ARG A 70 -11.00 20.32 2.96
C ARG A 70 -10.89 18.83 3.28
N LEU A 71 -11.05 17.99 2.26
CA LEU A 71 -10.65 16.58 2.30
C LEU A 71 -9.26 16.42 1.68
N ARG A 72 -8.33 15.82 2.44
CA ARG A 72 -6.99 15.46 1.95
C ARG A 72 -6.60 14.04 2.37
N TYR A 73 -5.55 13.53 1.78
CA TYR A 73 -4.98 12.22 2.12
C TYR A 73 -3.61 12.43 2.77
N VAL A 74 -3.36 11.74 3.87
CA VAL A 74 -2.11 11.82 4.62
C VAL A 74 -1.46 10.43 4.61
N PRO A 75 -0.15 10.29 4.31
CA PRO A 75 0.55 9.02 4.43
C PRO A 75 0.35 8.38 5.81
N VAL A 76 0.29 7.05 5.86
CA VAL A 76 0.32 6.33 7.15
C VAL A 76 1.66 6.58 7.85
N PRO A 77 1.72 6.56 9.20
CA PRO A 77 2.98 6.72 9.91
C PRO A 77 3.93 5.54 9.68
N SER A 78 3.39 4.33 9.50
CA SER A 78 4.16 3.13 9.24
C SER A 78 3.43 2.14 8.33
N VAL A 79 4.18 1.34 7.57
CA VAL A 79 3.67 0.21 6.79
C VAL A 79 4.68 -0.93 6.79
N THR A 80 4.18 -2.16 6.94
CA THR A 80 4.96 -3.37 6.69
C THR A 80 4.53 -4.00 5.38
N VAL A 81 5.45 -4.12 4.43
CA VAL A 81 5.24 -4.82 3.16
C VAL A 81 5.55 -6.28 3.36
N ARG A 82 4.54 -7.16 3.35
CA ARG A 82 4.69 -8.61 3.46
C ARG A 82 4.74 -9.22 2.07
N VAL A 83 5.88 -9.75 1.68
CA VAL A 83 6.13 -10.40 0.39
C VAL A 83 5.96 -11.90 0.56
N ALA A 84 4.93 -12.47 -0.07
CA ALA A 84 4.68 -13.91 -0.07
C ALA A 84 5.54 -14.63 -1.13
N PRO A 85 5.68 -15.97 -1.06
CA PRO A 85 6.42 -16.73 -2.06
C PRO A 85 5.81 -16.55 -3.45
N GLY A 86 6.66 -16.37 -4.46
CA GLY A 86 6.23 -16.14 -5.85
C GLY A 86 5.65 -14.75 -6.13
N ALA A 87 5.71 -13.80 -5.19
CA ALA A 87 5.36 -12.41 -5.46
C ALA A 87 6.22 -11.83 -6.59
N ALA A 88 5.57 -11.12 -7.52
CA ALA A 88 6.26 -10.49 -8.63
C ALA A 88 7.23 -9.40 -8.13
N ARG A 89 8.46 -9.39 -8.65
CA ARG A 89 9.46 -8.37 -8.29
C ARG A 89 8.96 -6.95 -8.60
N TRP A 90 8.26 -6.78 -9.71
CA TRP A 90 7.64 -5.51 -10.08
C TRP A 90 6.61 -5.05 -9.03
N ASP A 91 5.75 -5.93 -8.53
CA ASP A 91 4.73 -5.60 -7.52
C ASP A 91 5.38 -5.10 -6.22
N VAL A 92 6.48 -5.74 -5.79
CA VAL A 92 7.25 -5.30 -4.62
C VAL A 92 7.83 -3.91 -4.83
N LEU A 93 8.53 -3.69 -5.95
CA LEU A 93 9.16 -2.40 -6.25
C LEU A 93 8.12 -1.29 -6.45
N ARG A 94 6.96 -1.59 -7.05
CA ARG A 94 5.83 -0.66 -7.19
C ARG A 94 5.32 -0.14 -5.86
N VAL A 95 5.11 -1.04 -4.89
CA VAL A 95 4.64 -0.67 -3.55
C VAL A 95 5.70 0.15 -2.82
N LEU A 96 6.97 -0.24 -2.93
CA LEU A 96 8.08 0.50 -2.32
C LEU A 96 8.29 1.88 -2.96
N ASN A 97 8.09 2.02 -4.27
CA ASN A 97 8.11 3.31 -4.97
C ASN A 97 7.06 4.26 -4.41
N GLY A 98 5.82 3.78 -4.25
CA GLY A 98 4.74 4.57 -3.64
C GLY A 98 5.03 4.92 -2.18
N ALA A 99 5.48 3.95 -1.38
CA ALA A 99 5.69 4.14 0.05
C ALA A 99 6.88 5.05 0.37
N VAL A 100 8.03 4.83 -0.26
CA VAL A 100 9.28 5.54 0.05
C VAL A 100 9.46 6.77 -0.84
N GLY A 101 9.19 6.63 -2.14
CA GLY A 101 9.37 7.71 -3.12
C GLY A 101 8.27 8.75 -3.02
N ALA A 102 7.08 8.41 -3.52
CA ALA A 102 6.01 9.38 -3.70
C ALA A 102 5.40 9.90 -2.39
N LEU A 103 5.28 9.04 -1.37
CA LEU A 103 4.62 9.39 -0.11
C LEU A 103 5.57 9.70 1.05
N GLY A 104 6.83 9.26 0.98
CA GLY A 104 7.80 9.44 2.07
C GLY A 104 7.32 8.90 3.41
N VAL A 105 6.71 7.70 3.43
CA VAL A 105 6.23 7.06 4.66
C VAL A 105 7.39 6.92 5.64
N ALA A 106 7.20 7.40 6.87
CA ALA A 106 8.27 7.55 7.84
C ALA A 106 8.90 6.22 8.27
N ASP A 107 8.11 5.14 8.32
CA ASP A 107 8.55 3.83 8.77
C ASP A 107 8.05 2.71 7.85
N VAL A 108 8.87 2.35 6.86
CA VAL A 108 8.59 1.26 5.92
C VAL A 108 9.46 0.06 6.29
N ARG A 109 8.83 -1.09 6.56
CA ARG A 109 9.52 -2.37 6.78
C ARG A 109 9.15 -3.38 5.71
N VAL A 110 10.07 -4.28 5.37
CA VAL A 110 9.82 -5.36 4.43
C VAL A 110 10.01 -6.70 5.12
N SER A 111 8.98 -7.54 5.05
CA SER A 111 8.97 -8.91 5.56
C SER A 111 8.82 -9.86 4.38
N VAL A 112 9.73 -10.82 4.23
CA VAL A 112 9.77 -11.74 3.09
C VAL A 112 9.56 -13.17 3.60
N ALA A 113 8.59 -13.86 3.01
CA ALA A 113 8.39 -15.28 3.25
C ALA A 113 9.52 -16.09 2.57
N PRO A 114 10.10 -17.10 3.24
CA PRO A 114 11.10 -17.96 2.61
C PRO A 114 10.47 -18.76 1.46
N GLU A 115 11.19 -18.92 0.35
CA GLU A 115 10.78 -19.84 -0.70
C GLU A 115 10.97 -21.30 -0.23
N GLY A 116 9.96 -22.15 -0.43
CA GLY A 116 10.11 -23.60 -0.28
C GLY A 116 9.71 -24.21 1.07
N GLY A 117 8.44 -24.04 1.48
CA GLY A 117 7.82 -24.86 2.54
C GLY A 117 7.43 -26.29 2.12
N GLY A 118 7.98 -26.82 1.02
CA GLY A 118 7.72 -28.17 0.52
C GLY A 118 8.90 -28.66 -0.32
N GLY A 119 9.41 -29.85 0.00
CA GLY A 119 10.60 -30.41 -0.63
C GLY A 119 10.46 -30.61 -2.14
N GLY A 120 11.49 -30.23 -2.89
CA GLY A 120 11.60 -30.45 -4.33
C GLY A 120 12.19 -29.23 -5.03
N GLY A 121 13.48 -29.30 -5.39
CA GLY A 121 14.23 -28.18 -5.95
C GLY A 121 13.84 -27.78 -7.37
N GLY A 122 14.16 -26.52 -7.70
CA GLY A 122 14.27 -26.03 -9.07
C GLY A 122 13.65 -24.64 -9.31
N GLY A 123 14.48 -23.58 -9.14
CA GLY A 123 14.32 -22.23 -9.72
C GLY A 123 13.11 -21.39 -9.27
N GLY A 124 13.25 -20.20 -8.69
CA GLY A 124 14.42 -19.38 -8.42
C GLY A 124 14.11 -18.52 -7.22
N ALA A 125 14.92 -18.68 -6.18
CA ALA A 125 14.87 -17.86 -4.99
C ALA A 125 14.79 -16.39 -5.40
N VAL A 126 13.96 -15.60 -4.71
CA VAL A 126 14.31 -14.22 -4.39
C VAL A 126 15.61 -14.25 -3.59
N HIS A 127 16.72 -14.55 -4.28
CA HIS A 127 18.02 -14.21 -3.80
C HIS A 127 17.98 -12.69 -3.67
N ALA A 128 18.28 -12.20 -2.48
CA ALA A 128 19.03 -10.97 -2.36
C ALA A 128 20.38 -11.15 -3.09
N ALA A 129 20.37 -11.30 -4.41
CA ALA A 129 21.55 -11.39 -5.28
C ALA A 129 21.56 -10.14 -6.15
N GLY A 130 22.07 -9.06 -5.55
CA GLY A 130 22.31 -7.78 -6.21
C GLY A 130 22.77 -6.72 -5.21
N GLY A 131 23.68 -7.08 -4.30
CA GLY A 131 24.03 -6.24 -3.15
C GLY A 131 22.87 -6.14 -2.16
N ALA A 132 23.15 -5.82 -0.89
CA ALA A 132 22.10 -5.18 -0.10
C ALA A 132 21.59 -3.98 -0.94
N PRO A 133 20.28 -3.81 -1.20
CA PRO A 133 19.83 -2.49 -1.63
C PRO A 133 20.38 -1.54 -0.57
N ALA A 134 21.16 -0.54 -1.00
CA ALA A 134 21.82 0.42 -0.11
C ALA A 134 20.95 0.67 1.14
N GLY A 135 21.48 0.36 2.32
CA GLY A 135 20.70 -0.06 3.48
C GLY A 135 19.79 1.01 4.08
N PHE A 136 18.63 1.24 3.46
CA PHE A 136 17.71 2.29 3.85
C PHE A 136 16.42 1.77 4.51
N LEU A 137 16.03 0.51 4.27
CA LEU A 137 14.83 -0.10 4.85
C LEU A 137 15.17 -1.33 5.71
N PRO A 138 14.45 -1.61 6.81
CA PRO A 138 14.56 -2.87 7.53
C PRO A 138 13.93 -4.02 6.72
N TRP A 139 14.75 -5.00 6.33
CA TRP A 139 14.32 -6.25 5.70
C TRP A 139 14.45 -7.41 6.68
N VAL A 140 13.42 -8.25 6.75
CA VAL A 140 13.45 -9.49 7.53
C VAL A 140 12.91 -10.64 6.69
N VAL A 141 13.61 -11.78 6.74
CA VAL A 141 13.10 -13.05 6.21
C VAL A 141 12.49 -13.82 7.37
N GLU A 142 11.20 -14.13 7.30
CA GLU A 142 10.47 -14.79 8.37
C GLU A 142 9.31 -15.64 7.82
N SER A 143 8.99 -16.73 8.52
CA SER A 143 7.86 -17.59 8.17
C SER A 143 6.52 -16.86 8.33
N ASP A 144 5.47 -17.38 7.71
CA ASP A 144 4.13 -16.81 7.88
C ASP A 144 3.66 -16.87 9.34
N ALA A 145 4.01 -17.93 10.07
CA ALA A 145 3.71 -18.07 11.49
C ALA A 145 4.41 -17.01 12.35
N ALA A 146 5.71 -16.82 12.15
CA ALA A 146 6.47 -15.79 12.89
C ALA A 146 5.97 -14.37 12.57
N PHE A 147 5.64 -14.10 11.31
CA PHE A 147 5.05 -12.84 10.91
C PHE A 147 3.68 -12.62 11.58
N ALA A 148 2.83 -13.65 11.60
CA ALA A 148 1.53 -13.59 12.26
C ALA A 148 1.66 -13.35 13.78
N ASP A 149 2.67 -13.94 14.43
CA ASP A 149 2.94 -13.69 15.86
C ASP A 149 3.33 -12.22 16.13
N ARG A 150 4.16 -11.62 15.28
CA ARG A 150 4.49 -10.19 15.37
C ARG A 150 3.28 -9.29 15.15
N VAL A 151 2.39 -9.68 14.23
CA VAL A 151 1.09 -9.01 14.02
C VAL A 151 0.25 -9.09 15.30
N ARG A 152 0.13 -10.28 15.92
CA ARG A 152 -0.59 -10.47 17.19
C ARG A 152 -0.01 -9.64 18.33
N ALA A 153 1.32 -9.50 18.35
CA ALA A 153 2.03 -8.68 19.32
C ALA A 153 1.84 -7.16 19.12
N GLY A 154 1.18 -6.73 18.04
CA GLY A 154 0.89 -5.31 17.78
C GLY A 154 2.11 -4.52 17.32
N GLU A 155 3.12 -5.17 16.75
CA GLU A 155 4.35 -4.51 16.29
C GLU A 155 4.17 -3.66 15.02
N MET A 156 2.98 -3.68 14.40
CA MET A 156 2.68 -2.96 13.17
C MET A 156 1.21 -2.55 13.11
N GLU A 157 0.92 -1.41 12.47
CA GLU A 157 -0.46 -0.92 12.32
C GLU A 157 -1.09 -1.33 10.98
N ARG A 158 -0.27 -1.44 9.94
CA ARG A 158 -0.72 -1.71 8.57
C ARG A 158 0.23 -2.65 7.84
N VAL A 159 -0.35 -3.65 7.19
CA VAL A 159 0.33 -4.64 6.36
C VAL A 159 -0.16 -4.51 4.92
N ARG A 160 0.74 -4.21 4.00
CA ARG A 160 0.53 -4.37 2.56
C ARG A 160 1.06 -5.73 2.15
N TRP A 161 0.17 -6.69 1.93
CA TRP A 161 0.53 -8.04 1.53
C TRP A 161 0.65 -8.13 0.00
N ILE A 162 1.71 -8.76 -0.49
CA ILE A 162 1.99 -8.94 -1.92
C ILE A 162 2.11 -10.42 -2.21
N GLY A 163 1.22 -10.94 -3.05
CA GLY A 163 1.16 -12.33 -3.45
C GLY A 163 1.50 -12.59 -4.91
N PRO A 164 1.64 -13.87 -5.30
CA PRO A 164 1.86 -14.25 -6.69
C PRO A 164 0.68 -13.86 -7.58
N VAL A 165 0.96 -13.62 -8.86
CA VAL A 165 -0.08 -13.36 -9.86
C VAL A 165 -0.91 -14.63 -10.06
N GLY A 166 -2.24 -14.50 -10.04
CA GLY A 166 -3.17 -15.64 -10.09
C GLY A 166 -3.27 -16.43 -8.78
N GLY A 167 -2.54 -16.03 -7.74
CA GLY A 167 -2.63 -16.62 -6.40
C GLY A 167 -3.84 -16.17 -5.60
N GLY A 168 -4.05 -16.83 -4.46
CA GLY A 168 -5.00 -16.41 -3.44
C GLY A 168 -4.55 -15.14 -2.69
N GLY A 169 -5.39 -14.67 -1.78
CA GLY A 169 -5.06 -13.60 -0.85
C GLY A 169 -4.19 -14.07 0.33
N ALA A 170 -4.06 -13.21 1.33
CA ALA A 170 -3.36 -13.53 2.56
C ALA A 170 -3.94 -14.78 3.25
N GLY A 171 -3.06 -15.60 3.83
CA GLY A 171 -3.44 -16.83 4.52
C GLY A 171 -4.32 -16.59 5.75
N ARG A 172 -5.11 -17.59 6.13
CA ARG A 172 -6.03 -17.56 7.29
C ARG A 172 -5.34 -17.10 8.58
N GLU A 173 -4.12 -17.58 8.82
CA GLU A 173 -3.38 -17.27 10.04
C GLU A 173 -3.09 -15.77 10.19
N LEU A 174 -2.71 -15.09 9.11
CA LEU A 174 -2.48 -13.65 9.10
C LEU A 174 -3.79 -12.87 9.33
N TRP A 175 -4.91 -13.37 8.80
CA TRP A 175 -6.22 -12.77 9.06
C TRP A 175 -6.66 -12.91 10.53
N GLU A 176 -6.47 -14.08 11.13
CA GLU A 176 -6.76 -14.29 12.55
C GLU A 176 -5.90 -13.38 13.43
N ALA A 177 -4.60 -13.28 13.12
CA ALA A 177 -3.68 -12.37 13.80
C ALA A 177 -4.11 -10.90 13.68
N SER A 178 -4.50 -10.45 12.49
CA SER A 178 -4.88 -9.07 12.25
C SER A 178 -6.19 -8.69 12.96
N ILE A 179 -7.14 -9.61 13.03
CA ILE A 179 -8.39 -9.43 13.78
C ILE A 179 -8.08 -9.29 15.28
N ALA A 180 -7.23 -10.17 15.82
CA ALA A 180 -6.88 -10.17 17.24
C ALA A 180 -6.18 -8.86 17.67
N ALA A 181 -5.28 -8.33 16.84
CA ALA A 181 -4.51 -7.13 17.15
C ALA A 181 -5.08 -5.82 16.57
N GLY A 182 -6.18 -5.88 15.81
CA GLY A 182 -6.77 -4.70 15.18
C GLY A 182 -5.96 -4.14 13.99
N VAL A 183 -4.99 -4.89 13.47
CA VAL A 183 -4.11 -4.50 12.36
C VAL A 183 -4.88 -4.48 11.04
N THR A 184 -4.58 -3.51 10.17
CA THR A 184 -5.13 -3.47 8.80
C THR A 184 -4.25 -4.29 7.87
N VAL A 185 -4.78 -5.40 7.32
CA VAL A 185 -4.13 -6.18 6.26
C VAL A 185 -4.80 -5.87 4.92
N LEU A 186 -4.00 -5.51 3.91
CA LEU A 186 -4.44 -5.21 2.55
C LEU A 186 -3.76 -6.19 1.58
N ASP A 187 -4.54 -7.15 1.08
CA ASP A 187 -4.07 -8.24 0.22
C ASP A 187 -4.62 -8.18 -1.22
N ALA A 188 -5.26 -7.08 -1.57
CA ALA A 188 -5.73 -6.84 -2.93
C ALA A 188 -4.53 -6.87 -3.92
N PRO A 189 -4.74 -7.32 -5.17
CA PRO A 189 -3.75 -7.21 -6.25
C PRO A 189 -3.05 -5.85 -6.27
N VAL A 190 -1.73 -5.85 -6.50
CA VAL A 190 -1.00 -4.61 -6.78
C VAL A 190 -1.42 -4.11 -8.16
N VAL A 191 -1.72 -2.81 -8.26
CA VAL A 191 -2.11 -2.16 -9.52
C VAL A 191 -1.17 -1.01 -9.87
N ALA A 192 -1.11 -0.65 -11.15
CA ALA A 192 -0.30 0.50 -11.58
C ALA A 192 -0.93 1.83 -11.16
N ALA A 193 -2.26 1.91 -11.16
CA ALA A 193 -3.00 3.16 -10.95
C ALA A 193 -2.76 3.78 -9.55
N PRO A 194 -2.27 5.03 -9.47
CA PRO A 194 -1.93 5.67 -8.20
C PRO A 194 -3.14 5.84 -7.28
N ALA A 195 -4.30 6.19 -7.86
CA ALA A 195 -5.56 6.41 -7.14
C ALA A 195 -6.10 5.19 -6.40
N VAL A 196 -5.53 4.00 -6.65
CA VAL A 196 -5.88 2.76 -5.96
C VAL A 196 -4.72 2.31 -5.08
N GLU A 197 -3.52 2.20 -5.64
CA GLU A 197 -2.38 1.65 -4.89
C GLU A 197 -1.93 2.58 -3.77
N LEU A 198 -1.84 3.90 -4.01
CA LEU A 198 -1.38 4.85 -2.99
C LEU A 198 -2.39 4.99 -1.84
N LEU A 199 -3.68 4.77 -2.07
CA LEU A 199 -4.68 4.76 -0.99
C LEU A 199 -4.44 3.64 0.03
N THR A 200 -3.76 2.55 -0.37
CA THR A 200 -3.34 1.50 0.58
C THR A 200 -2.30 2.01 1.60
N LEU A 201 -1.63 3.12 1.28
CA LEU A 201 -0.53 3.72 2.06
C LEU A 201 -0.92 5.06 2.70
N MET A 202 -2.20 5.45 2.61
CA MET A 202 -2.69 6.73 3.13
C MET A 202 -3.92 6.56 4.03
N ARG A 203 -4.28 7.66 4.71
CA ARG A 203 -5.50 7.84 5.49
C ARG A 203 -6.20 9.11 5.04
N GLU A 204 -7.51 9.07 4.95
CA GLU A 204 -8.32 10.26 4.69
C GLU A 204 -8.35 11.17 5.92
N GLN A 205 -8.20 12.48 5.69
CA GLN A 205 -8.33 13.52 6.70
C GLN A 205 -9.28 14.61 6.21
N ALA A 206 -10.31 14.89 6.99
CA ALA A 206 -11.19 16.03 6.80
C ALA A 206 -10.75 17.15 7.74
N ILE A 207 -10.62 18.37 7.22
CA ILE A 207 -10.31 19.59 7.95
C ILE A 207 -11.48 20.54 7.73
N SER A 208 -12.21 20.82 8.80
CA SER A 208 -13.26 21.85 8.81
C SER A 208 -12.75 23.07 9.56
N ARG A 209 -12.83 24.25 8.93
CA ARG A 209 -12.37 25.52 9.49
C ARG A 209 -13.43 26.59 9.28
N THR A 210 -13.95 27.12 10.38
CA THR A 210 -14.81 28.31 10.35
C THR A 210 -14.05 29.50 9.76
N ARG A 211 -14.61 30.13 8.72
CA ARG A 211 -14.03 31.29 8.00
C ARG A 211 -14.63 32.63 8.41
N HIS A 212 -15.51 32.61 9.41
CA HIS A 212 -16.18 33.80 9.91
C HIS A 212 -15.87 34.09 11.37
N ARG A 213 -15.98 35.37 11.76
CA ARG A 213 -16.06 35.79 13.15
C ARG A 213 -17.42 36.43 13.40
N PHE A 214 -18.29 35.73 14.13
CA PHE A 214 -19.68 36.15 14.35
C PHE A 214 -20.43 36.51 13.05
N GLY A 215 -20.28 35.70 12.00
CA GLY A 215 -20.92 35.94 10.68
C GLY A 215 -20.16 36.89 9.75
N HIS A 216 -19.14 37.61 10.21
CA HIS A 216 -18.30 38.44 9.35
C HIS A 216 -17.24 37.57 8.67
N LEU A 217 -17.23 37.56 7.34
CA LEU A 217 -16.22 36.88 6.54
C LEU A 217 -14.98 37.78 6.43
N THR A 218 -13.81 37.23 6.70
CA THR A 218 -12.53 37.88 6.37
C THR A 218 -12.11 37.39 4.99
N GLU A 219 -12.02 38.30 4.03
CA GLU A 219 -11.42 38.04 2.71
C GLU A 219 -10.00 37.48 2.86
#